data_AF-F9P9G8-F1
#
_entry.id   AF-F9P9G8-F1
#
_cell.length_a   1.000
_cell.length_b   1.000
_cell.length_c   1.000
_cell.angle_alpha   90.00
_cell.angle_beta   90.00
_cell.angle_gamma   90.00
#
_symmetry.space_group_name_H-M   'P 1'
#
loop_
_entity.id
_entity.type
_entity.pdbx_description
1 polymer ?
#
loop_
_entity_poly.entity_id
_entity_poly.type
_entity_poly.pdbx_seq_one_letter_code
_entity_poly.pdbx_strand_id
1 'polypeptide(L)'
;MKYKLFYEYITLQALLKEVGIIQSGGAIKSFLQENQVYFNGDLETRRKKKIRIGDIITLPNQKLEILLTAPNEEERVEHEKELLEKRRVGALVKEMNKSIKKVNQQQQIKKPINLIKKLLSASQVFKYVVKKLTNSTFSQLRAN
;
A
#
# COMPACT_ATOMS: atom_id res chain seq x y z
N MET A 1 5.73 -32.10 -0.36
CA MET A 1 6.43 -31.09 -1.19
C MET A 1 7.49 -30.39 -0.37
N LYS A 2 8.55 -29.85 -1.00
CA LYS A 2 9.59 -29.07 -0.32
C LYS A 2 9.37 -27.58 -0.55
N TYR A 3 9.45 -26.78 0.50
CA TYR A 3 9.36 -25.31 0.44
C TYR A 3 10.71 -24.72 0.85
N LYS A 4 11.23 -23.78 0.06
CA LYS A 4 12.53 -23.13 0.30
C LYS A 4 12.32 -21.86 1.12
N LEU A 5 12.90 -21.83 2.31
CA LEU A 5 12.75 -20.70 3.21
C LEU A 5 14.02 -19.83 3.17
N PHE A 6 13.91 -18.65 2.55
CA PHE A 6 15.02 -17.69 2.41
C PHE A 6 15.23 -16.79 3.63
N TYR A 7 14.27 -16.76 4.55
CA TYR A 7 14.27 -15.92 5.75
C TYR A 7 14.50 -16.75 7.03
N GLU A 8 14.66 -16.10 8.19
CA GLU A 8 14.83 -16.80 9.47
C GLU A 8 13.62 -17.68 9.82
N TYR A 9 12.41 -17.20 9.53
CA TYR A 9 11.17 -17.93 9.75
C TYR A 9 10.10 -17.47 8.77
N ILE A 10 9.11 -18.32 8.55
CA ILE A 10 7.83 -17.96 7.91
C ILE A 10 6.70 -18.17 8.90
N THR A 11 5.60 -17.43 8.75
CA THR A 11 4.40 -17.68 9.56
C THR A 11 3.51 -18.70 8.87
N LEU A 12 2.76 -19.51 9.64
CA LEU A 12 1.79 -20.44 9.07
C LEU A 12 0.85 -19.76 8.05
N GLN A 13 0.37 -18.56 8.38
CA GLN A 13 -0.42 -17.74 7.45
C GLN A 13 0.29 -17.42 6.14
N ALA A 14 1.54 -16.95 6.20
CA ALA A 14 2.30 -16.61 5.00
C ALA A 14 2.56 -17.86 4.15
N LEU A 15 2.95 -18.97 4.79
CA LEU A 15 3.19 -20.24 4.10
C LEU A 15 1.93 -20.71 3.36
N LEU A 16 0.78 -20.79 4.03
CA LEU A 16 -0.47 -21.22 3.39
C LEU A 16 -0.89 -20.29 2.25
N LYS A 17 -0.56 -18.99 2.34
CA LYS A 17 -0.84 -18.04 1.27
C LYS A 17 0.07 -18.27 0.07
N GLU A 18 1.37 -18.46 0.29
CA GLU A 18 2.35 -18.66 -0.78
C GLU A 18 2.15 -19.98 -1.51
N VAL A 19 1.74 -21.03 -0.79
CA VAL A 19 1.38 -22.32 -1.38
C VAL A 19 0.04 -22.27 -2.12
N GLY A 20 -0.73 -21.19 -1.95
CA GLY A 20 -2.03 -20.99 -2.62
C GLY A 20 -3.20 -21.71 -1.94
N ILE A 21 -3.02 -22.16 -0.70
CA ILE A 21 -4.08 -22.78 0.11
C ILE A 21 -5.13 -21.76 0.53
N ILE A 22 -4.69 -20.54 0.85
CA ILE A 22 -5.58 -19.42 1.18
C ILE A 22 -5.36 -18.28 0.19
N GLN A 23 -6.46 -17.62 -0.22
CA GLN A 23 -6.39 -16.50 -1.17
C GLN A 23 -6.00 -15.17 -0.50
N SER A 24 -6.35 -15.01 0.77
CA SER A 24 -6.10 -13.76 1.52
C SER A 24 -5.73 -14.04 2.97
N GLY A 25 -5.08 -13.06 3.62
CA GLY A 25 -4.73 -13.17 5.03
C GLY A 25 -5.95 -13.21 5.96
N GLY A 26 -7.12 -12.74 5.51
CA GLY A 26 -8.37 -12.83 6.27
C GLY A 26 -8.96 -14.24 6.27
N ALA A 27 -8.74 -15.02 5.21
CA ALA A 27 -9.31 -16.35 5.03
C ALA A 27 -8.76 -17.41 6.00
N ILE A 28 -7.59 -17.18 6.60
CA ILE A 28 -6.97 -18.19 7.47
C ILE A 28 -7.79 -18.51 8.72
N LYS A 29 -8.58 -17.55 9.23
CA LYS A 29 -9.40 -17.79 10.42
C LYS A 29 -10.41 -18.90 10.14
N SER A 30 -11.20 -18.74 9.08
CA SER A 30 -12.18 -19.74 8.65
C SER A 30 -11.49 -21.04 8.25
N PHE A 31 -10.36 -20.96 7.53
CA PHE A 31 -9.60 -22.13 7.13
C PHE A 31 -9.19 -23.02 8.31
N LEU A 32 -8.63 -22.44 9.38
CA LEU A 32 -8.22 -23.20 10.57
C LEU A 32 -9.39 -23.69 11.44
N GLN A 33 -10.60 -23.15 11.23
CA GLN A 33 -11.81 -23.66 11.89
C GLN A 33 -12.39 -24.87 11.15
N GLU A 34 -12.29 -24.87 9.82
CA GLU A 34 -12.85 -25.92 8.96
C GLU A 34 -11.86 -27.05 8.68
N ASN A 35 -10.55 -26.76 8.72
CA ASN A 35 -9.50 -27.70 8.34
C ASN A 35 -8.51 -27.93 9.48
N GLN A 36 -8.06 -29.17 9.59
CA GLN A 36 -6.99 -29.55 10.51
C GLN A 36 -5.64 -29.27 9.87
N VAL A 37 -4.78 -28.57 10.61
CA VAL A 37 -3.41 -28.27 10.21
C VAL A 37 -2.49 -28.77 11.31
N TYR A 38 -1.49 -29.57 10.94
CA TYR A 38 -0.54 -30.15 11.87
C TYR A 38 0.84 -29.53 11.67
N PHE A 39 1.49 -29.17 12.76
CA PHE A 39 2.88 -28.71 12.81
C PHE A 39 3.70 -29.76 13.56
N ASN A 40 4.65 -30.39 12.86
CA ASN A 40 5.47 -31.48 13.41
C ASN A 40 4.66 -32.61 14.10
N GLY A 41 3.44 -32.87 13.61
CA GLY A 41 2.53 -33.88 14.17
C GLY A 41 1.51 -33.35 15.18
N ASP A 42 1.66 -32.12 15.68
CA ASP A 42 0.73 -31.50 16.62
C ASP A 42 -0.29 -30.62 15.92
N LEU A 43 -1.56 -30.69 16.33
CA LEU A 43 -2.61 -29.83 15.78
C LEU A 43 -2.31 -28.36 16.12
N GLU A 44 -2.16 -27.54 15.09
CA GLU A 44 -1.84 -26.12 15.23
C GLU A 44 -3.00 -25.24 14.75
N THR A 45 -3.47 -24.39 15.66
CA THR A 45 -4.58 -23.45 15.43
C THR A 45 -4.11 -21.99 15.41
N ARG A 46 -2.83 -21.74 15.69
CA ARG A 46 -2.25 -20.38 15.70
C ARG A 46 -1.83 -19.94 14.31
N ARG A 47 -2.56 -18.96 13.77
CA ARG A 47 -2.31 -18.28 12.49
C ARG A 47 -0.88 -17.76 12.31
N LYS A 48 -0.32 -17.17 13.36
CA LYS A 48 1.02 -16.54 13.35
C LYS A 48 2.11 -17.42 13.97
N LYS A 49 1.90 -18.74 14.02
CA LYS A 49 2.96 -19.65 14.45
C LYS A 49 4.17 -19.48 13.52
N LYS A 50 5.36 -19.29 14.12
CA LYS A 50 6.62 -19.19 13.38
C LYS A 50 7.12 -20.59 13.07
N ILE A 51 7.47 -20.81 11.82
CA ILE A 51 7.94 -22.08 11.25
C ILE A 51 9.34 -21.82 10.69
N ARG A 52 10.27 -22.72 10.99
CA ARG A 52 11.68 -22.62 10.61
C ARG A 52 12.08 -23.76 9.67
N ILE A 53 13.30 -23.69 9.20
CA ILE A 53 13.91 -24.75 8.39
C ILE A 53 13.93 -26.05 9.20
N GLY A 54 13.53 -27.16 8.58
CA GLY A 54 13.42 -28.48 9.19
C GLY A 54 12.04 -28.81 9.74
N ASP A 55 11.15 -27.82 9.91
CA ASP A 55 9.77 -28.09 10.33
C ASP A 55 8.92 -28.68 9.18
N ILE A 56 7.90 -29.43 9.57
CA ILE A 56 6.94 -30.10 8.69
C ILE A 56 5.53 -29.59 9.00
N ILE A 57 4.82 -29.21 7.94
CA ILE A 57 3.39 -28.87 8.00
C ILE A 57 2.59 -29.93 7.25
N THR A 58 1.58 -30.51 7.89
CA THR A 58 0.69 -31.50 7.28
C THR A 58 -0.75 -31.00 7.27
N LEU A 59 -1.39 -31.12 6.10
CA LEU A 59 -2.80 -30.81 5.87
C LEU A 59 -3.50 -32.07 5.35
N PRO A 60 -4.08 -32.91 6.24
CA PRO A 60 -4.71 -34.17 5.83
C PRO A 60 -5.87 -33.97 4.86
N ASN A 61 -6.68 -32.92 5.05
CA ASN A 61 -7.82 -32.60 4.17
C ASN A 61 -7.40 -32.37 2.71
N GLN A 62 -6.18 -31.88 2.49
CA GLN A 62 -5.62 -31.61 1.17
C GLN A 62 -4.61 -32.67 0.73
N LYS A 63 -4.39 -33.71 1.55
CA LYS A 63 -3.34 -34.72 1.38
C LYS A 63 -1.98 -34.08 1.06
N LEU A 64 -1.69 -32.97 1.73
CA LEU A 64 -0.52 -32.15 1.47
C LEU A 64 0.41 -32.15 2.67
N GLU A 65 1.68 -32.36 2.42
CA GLU A 65 2.75 -32.26 3.41
C GLU A 65 3.82 -31.31 2.89
N ILE A 66 4.29 -30.39 3.72
CA ILE A 66 5.21 -29.32 3.37
C ILE A 66 6.42 -29.41 4.30
N LEU A 67 7.58 -29.75 3.73
CA LEU A 67 8.86 -29.75 4.44
C LEU A 67 9.61 -28.44 4.16
N LEU A 68 9.98 -27.71 5.21
CA LEU A 68 10.76 -26.47 5.06
C LEU A 68 12.25 -26.80 4.96
N THR A 69 12.87 -26.32 3.89
CA THR A 69 14.27 -26.60 3.54
C THR A 69 15.05 -25.30 3.35
N ALA A 70 16.35 -25.36 3.65
CA ALA A 70 17.25 -24.24 3.36
C ALA A 70 17.47 -24.13 1.84
N PRO A 71 17.42 -22.92 1.26
CA PRO A 71 17.83 -22.68 -0.12
C PRO A 71 19.34 -22.86 -0.28
N ASN A 72 19.77 -23.23 -1.49
CA ASN A 72 21.20 -23.33 -1.81
C ASN A 72 21.84 -21.94 -1.95
N GLU A 73 23.16 -21.83 -1.80
CA GLU A 73 23.88 -20.55 -1.74
C GLU A 73 23.73 -19.73 -3.05
N GLU A 74 23.72 -20.39 -4.21
CA GLU A 74 23.48 -19.76 -5.51
C GLU A 74 22.07 -19.16 -5.62
N GLU A 75 21.07 -19.84 -5.07
CA GLU A 75 19.67 -19.38 -5.09
C GLU A 75 19.47 -18.18 -4.18
N ARG A 76 20.25 -18.08 -3.11
CA ARG A 76 20.24 -16.92 -2.21
C ARG A 76 20.78 -15.68 -2.91
N VAL A 77 21.86 -15.82 -3.67
CA VAL A 77 22.45 -14.72 -4.45
C VAL A 77 21.48 -14.24 -5.51
N GLU A 78 20.82 -15.15 -6.22
CA GLU A 78 19.85 -14.76 -7.25
C GLU A 78 18.61 -14.08 -6.64
N HIS A 79 18.12 -14.59 -5.51
CA HIS A 79 17.03 -13.95 -4.77
C HIS A 79 17.38 -12.54 -4.31
N GLU A 80 18.62 -12.31 -3.87
CA GLU A 80 19.09 -10.99 -3.47
C GLU A 80 19.13 -10.00 -4.65
N LYS A 81 19.61 -10.44 -5.82
CA LYS A 81 19.57 -9.63 -7.05
C LYS A 81 18.14 -9.28 -7.46
N GLU A 82 17.22 -10.23 -7.40
CA GLU A 82 15.81 -10.00 -7.72
C GLU A 82 15.19 -8.96 -6.76
N LEU A 83 15.51 -9.05 -5.47
CA LEU A 83 15.04 -8.10 -4.46
C LEU A 83 15.58 -6.69 -4.72
N LEU A 84 16.85 -6.58 -5.13
CA LEU A 84 17.48 -5.32 -5.51
C LEU A 84 16.79 -4.69 -6.72
N GLU A 85 16.50 -5.49 -7.74
CA GLU A 85 15.82 -5.01 -8.95
C GLU A 85 14.37 -4.59 -8.65
N LYS A 86 13.62 -5.39 -7.87
CA LYS A 86 12.28 -5.02 -7.38
C LYS A 86 12.30 -3.69 -6.63
N ARG A 87 13.31 -3.45 -5.79
CA ARG A 87 13.49 -2.18 -5.07
C ARG A 87 13.77 -1.03 -6.04
N ARG A 88 14.64 -1.23 -7.03
CA ARG A 88 14.97 -0.23 -8.05
C ARG A 88 13.74 0.15 -8.87
N VAL A 89 12.99 -0.84 -9.37
CA VAL A 89 11.74 -0.60 -10.11
C VAL A 89 10.71 0.13 -9.25
N GLY A 90 10.54 -0.27 -7.98
CA GLY A 90 9.64 0.40 -7.05
C GLY A 90 9.99 1.88 -6.83
N ALA A 91 11.29 2.22 -6.76
CA ALA A 91 11.76 3.61 -6.67
C ALA A 91 11.40 4.41 -7.94
N LEU A 92 11.68 3.86 -9.12
CA LEU A 92 11.36 4.49 -10.40
C LEU A 92 9.85 4.76 -10.55
N VAL A 93 9.01 3.77 -10.23
CA VAL A 93 7.54 3.93 -10.29
C VAL A 93 7.06 5.01 -9.32
N LYS A 94 7.64 5.08 -8.11
CA LYS A 94 7.30 6.11 -7.13
C LYS A 94 7.68 7.50 -7.62
N GLU A 95 8.84 7.64 -8.26
CA GLU A 95 9.27 8.89 -8.89
C GLU A 95 8.37 9.30 -10.05
N MET A 96 8.02 8.35 -10.92
CA MET A 96 7.09 8.54 -12.03
C MET A 96 5.71 8.99 -11.55
N ASN A 97 5.14 8.34 -10.53
CA ASN A 97 3.85 8.75 -9.96
C ASN A 97 3.92 10.14 -9.32
N LYS A 98 5.04 10.50 -8.71
CA LYS A 98 5.28 11.84 -8.13
C LYS A 98 5.37 12.92 -9.21
N SER A 99 6.03 12.65 -10.34
CA SER A 99 6.13 13.59 -11.46
C SER A 99 4.79 13.79 -12.16
N ILE A 100 4.03 12.72 -12.41
CA ILE A 100 2.67 12.79 -12.98
C ILE A 100 1.74 13.65 -12.10
N LYS A 101 1.76 13.44 -10.77
CA LYS A 101 0.95 14.24 -9.83
C LYS A 101 1.31 15.73 -9.89
N LYS A 102 2.59 16.07 -10.03
CA LYS A 102 3.05 17.47 -10.17
C LYS A 102 2.60 18.11 -11.49
N VAL A 103 2.66 17.38 -12.60
CA VAL A 103 2.22 17.85 -13.93
C VAL A 103 0.71 18.17 -13.91
N ASN A 104 -0.11 17.30 -13.31
CA ASN A 104 -1.55 17.51 -13.19
C ASN A 104 -1.92 18.71 -12.30
N GLN A 105 -1.17 18.96 -11.22
CA GLN A 105 -1.38 20.14 -10.37
C GLN A 105 -1.03 21.46 -11.09
N GLN A 106 -0.01 21.47 -11.95
CA GLN A 106 0.37 22.67 -12.71
C GLN A 106 -0.61 23.01 -13.84
N GLN A 107 -1.32 22.02 -14.41
CA GLN A 107 -2.30 22.25 -15.48
C GLN A 107 -3.67 22.75 -14.97
N GLN A 108 -4.06 22.42 -13.72
CA GLN A 108 -5.33 22.89 -13.14
C GLN A 108 -5.27 24.34 -12.62
N ILE A 109 -4.12 24.84 -12.18
CA ILE A 109 -3.98 26.19 -11.60
C ILE A 109 -3.92 27.31 -12.66
N LYS A 110 -3.53 27.02 -13.92
CA LYS A 110 -3.35 28.05 -14.96
C LYS A 110 -4.64 28.46 -15.70
N LYS A 111 -5.68 27.62 -15.73
CA LYS A 111 -6.94 27.90 -16.45
C LYS A 111 -7.83 28.98 -15.78
N PRO A 112 -8.03 29.03 -14.45
CA PRO A 112 -8.90 30.04 -13.84
C PRO A 112 -8.22 31.41 -13.64
N ILE A 113 -6.90 31.47 -13.47
CA ILE A 113 -6.17 32.73 -13.18
C ILE A 113 -6.20 33.70 -14.38
N ASN A 114 -6.11 33.19 -15.62
CA ASN A 114 -6.15 34.04 -16.81
C ASN A 114 -7.55 34.63 -17.06
N LEU A 115 -8.61 33.89 -16.69
CA LEU A 115 -10.00 34.35 -16.81
C LEU A 115 -10.34 35.41 -15.77
N ILE A 116 -9.88 35.23 -14.52
CA ILE A 116 -10.05 36.20 -13.43
C ILE A 116 -9.30 37.50 -13.72
N LYS A 117 -8.06 37.43 -14.24
CA LYS A 117 -7.29 38.64 -14.65
C LYS A 117 -8.02 39.43 -15.75
N LYS A 118 -8.64 38.76 -16.72
CA LYS A 118 -9.43 39.38 -17.80
C LYS A 118 -10.71 40.05 -17.29
N LEU A 119 -11.37 39.47 -16.28
CA LEU A 119 -12.56 40.04 -15.64
C LEU A 119 -12.23 41.27 -14.78
N LEU A 120 -11.12 41.22 -14.02
CA LEU A 120 -10.67 42.30 -13.15
C LEU A 120 -10.17 43.52 -13.94
N SER A 121 -9.58 43.33 -15.12
CA SER A 121 -9.20 44.43 -16.01
C SER A 121 -10.39 45.09 -16.72
N ALA A 122 -11.53 44.39 -16.81
CA ALA A 122 -12.68 44.83 -17.60
C ALA A 122 -13.78 45.55 -16.79
N SER A 123 -13.70 45.62 -15.45
CA SER A 123 -14.81 46.13 -14.63
C SER A 123 -14.49 47.44 -13.91
N GLN A 124 -14.87 48.58 -14.51
CA GLN A 124 -14.99 49.87 -13.81
C GLN A 124 -16.10 49.85 -12.75
N VAL A 125 -17.10 48.99 -12.93
CA VAL A 125 -18.29 48.86 -12.06
C VAL A 125 -17.93 48.30 -10.68
N PHE A 126 -17.00 47.34 -10.61
CA PHE A 126 -16.61 46.74 -9.32
C PHE A 126 -15.81 47.71 -8.43
N LYS A 127 -14.90 48.51 -9.01
CA LYS A 127 -14.19 49.57 -8.27
C LYS A 127 -15.17 50.61 -7.69
N TYR A 128 -16.24 50.93 -8.44
CA TYR A 128 -17.25 51.88 -8.00
C TYR A 128 -18.11 51.34 -6.85
N VAL A 129 -18.54 50.07 -6.92
CA VAL A 129 -19.36 49.44 -5.87
C VAL A 129 -18.59 49.31 -4.55
N VAL A 130 -17.30 48.91 -4.60
CA VAL A 130 -16.47 48.82 -3.38
C VAL A 130 -16.29 50.18 -2.72
N LYS A 131 -16.03 51.25 -3.49
CA LYS A 131 -15.89 52.62 -2.95
C LYS A 131 -17.18 53.13 -2.29
N LYS A 132 -18.35 52.73 -2.80
CA LYS A 132 -19.64 53.14 -2.23
C LYS A 132 -19.94 52.43 -0.90
N LEU A 133 -19.51 51.18 -0.75
CA LEU A 133 -19.72 50.38 0.47
C LEU A 133 -18.78 50.80 1.60
N THR A 134 -17.50 51.10 1.32
CA THR A 134 -16.53 51.49 2.36
C THR A 134 -16.83 52.85 3.00
N ASN A 135 -17.45 53.77 2.26
CA ASN A 135 -17.81 55.09 2.79
C ASN A 135 -19.12 55.08 3.60
N SER A 136 -19.94 54.04 3.48
CA SER A 136 -21.21 53.93 4.22
C SER A 136 -21.01 53.42 5.66
N THR A 137 -19.97 52.64 5.91
CA THR A 137 -19.72 52.02 7.22
C THR A 137 -18.87 52.89 8.14
N PHE A 138 -18.09 53.83 7.61
CA PHE A 138 -17.21 54.69 8.42
C PHE A 138 -17.95 55.89 9.05
N SER A 139 -19.10 56.28 8.51
CA SER A 139 -19.91 57.41 8.99
C SER A 139 -20.73 57.07 10.25
N GLN A 140 -21.06 55.80 10.46
CA GLN A 140 -21.88 55.34 11.60
C GLN A 140 -21.05 54.99 12.85
N LEU A 141 -19.72 54.93 12.74
CA LEU A 141 -18.80 54.62 13.84
C LEU A 141 -18.16 55.86 14.51
N ARG A 142 -18.56 57.08 14.13
CA ARG A 142 -18.10 58.34 14.75
C ARG A 142 -19.18 59.12 15.51
N ALA A 143 -20.37 58.55 15.69
CA ALA A 143 -21.52 59.24 16.28
C ALA A 143 -22.05 58.63 17.59
N ASN A 144 -21.32 57.72 18.25
CA ASN A 144 -21.59 57.26 19.62
C ASN A 144 -20.29 57.14 20.40
#